data_AF-A0AAE4G3A9-F1
#
_entry.id   AF-A0AAE4G3A9-F1
#
_cell.length_a   1.000
_cell.length_b   1.000
_cell.length_c   1.000
_cell.angle_alpha   90.00
_cell.angle_beta   90.00
_cell.angle_gamma   90.00
#
_symmetry.space_group_name_H-M   'P 1'
#
loop_
_entity.id
_entity.type
_entity.pdbx_description
1 polymer ?
#
loop_
_entity_poly.entity_id
_entity_poly.type
_entity_poly.pdbx_seq_one_letter_code
_entity_poly.pdbx_strand_id
1 'polypeptide(L)'
;MEHLDQILATGSGHKLPEGARVTSVTPALEYVKANPRGWGYVIAFTATDPAMRKYVTDTTIFSGDTIEKDPIAKPGGIQTLDLNFDDIGEPWKVGLSDGVLVLERPLGRGWLIINGSSR
;
A
#
# COMPACT_ATOMS: atom_id res chain seq x y z
N MET A 1 12.71 6.23 -10.09
CA MET A 1 11.47 7.05 -10.01
C MET A 1 10.83 7.25 -11.38
N GLU A 2 11.56 7.13 -12.50
CA GLU A 2 11.11 7.44 -13.88
C GLU A 2 9.86 6.67 -14.38
N HIS A 3 9.43 5.63 -13.69
CA HIS A 3 8.26 4.81 -14.04
C HIS A 3 7.13 4.82 -12.99
N LEU A 4 7.23 5.65 -11.95
CA LEU A 4 6.24 5.66 -10.88
C LEU A 4 4.82 5.94 -11.40
N ASP A 5 4.66 6.96 -12.25
CA ASP A 5 3.35 7.33 -12.79
C ASP A 5 2.74 6.23 -13.67
N GLN A 6 3.58 5.50 -14.41
CA GLN A 6 3.15 4.35 -15.20
C GLN A 6 2.68 3.20 -14.30
N ILE A 7 3.40 2.92 -13.22
CA ILE A 7 3.03 1.89 -12.24
C ILE A 7 1.72 2.29 -11.53
N LEU A 8 1.61 3.53 -11.06
CA LEU A 8 0.40 4.04 -10.42
C LEU A 8 -0.81 4.02 -11.36
N ALA A 9 -0.62 4.29 -12.65
CA ALA A 9 -1.67 4.22 -13.67
C ALA A 9 -2.04 2.78 -14.06
N THR A 10 -1.31 1.77 -13.59
CA THR A 10 -1.64 0.37 -13.87
C THR A 10 -2.88 -0.05 -13.07
N GLY A 11 -3.73 -0.90 -13.66
CA GLY A 11 -4.92 -1.42 -12.99
C GLY A 11 -6.05 -0.38 -12.88
N SER A 12 -6.56 -0.14 -11.68
CA SER A 12 -7.67 0.79 -11.40
C SER A 12 -7.23 2.25 -11.30
N GLY A 13 -5.92 2.52 -11.40
CA GLY A 13 -5.37 3.86 -11.25
C GLY A 13 -5.28 4.26 -9.78
N HIS A 14 -4.06 4.28 -9.26
CA HIS A 14 -3.77 4.60 -7.88
C HIS A 14 -3.19 6.00 -7.74
N LYS A 15 -3.37 6.56 -6.54
CA LYS A 15 -2.77 7.83 -6.14
C LYS A 15 -1.99 7.60 -4.85
N LEU A 16 -1.08 8.51 -4.55
CA LEU A 16 -0.43 8.60 -3.25
C LEU A 16 -1.01 9.79 -2.48
N PRO A 17 -0.82 9.87 -1.15
CA PRO A 17 -1.20 11.04 -0.38
C PRO A 17 -0.59 12.33 -0.95
N GLU A 18 -1.26 13.46 -0.72
CA GLU A 18 -0.74 14.75 -1.12
C GLU A 18 0.63 15.02 -0.49
N GLY A 19 1.59 15.44 -1.31
CA GLY A 19 2.96 15.68 -0.85
C GLY A 19 3.74 14.43 -0.46
N ALA A 20 3.26 13.22 -0.79
CA ALA A 20 3.96 11.99 -0.48
C ALA A 20 5.35 11.94 -1.16
N ARG A 21 6.35 11.54 -0.39
CA ARG A 21 7.69 11.23 -0.89
C ARG A 21 7.85 9.72 -0.99
N VAL A 22 7.94 9.23 -2.22
CA VAL A 22 8.26 7.82 -2.48
C VAL A 22 9.70 7.54 -2.06
N THR A 23 9.87 6.51 -1.24
CA THR A 23 11.17 6.08 -0.71
C THR A 23 11.72 4.90 -1.50
N SER A 24 10.87 4.00 -2.00
CA SER A 24 11.27 2.91 -2.88
C SER A 24 10.12 2.43 -3.77
N VAL A 25 10.48 1.82 -4.90
CA VAL A 25 9.57 1.07 -5.76
C VAL A 25 10.27 -0.24 -6.11
N THR A 26 9.68 -1.37 -5.73
CA THR A 26 10.25 -2.70 -5.98
C THR A 26 9.21 -3.63 -6.58
N PRO A 27 9.59 -4.58 -7.44
CA PRO A 27 8.70 -5.65 -7.86
C PRO A 27 8.25 -6.50 -6.65
N ALA A 28 7.02 -7.00 -6.67
CA ALA A 28 6.47 -7.91 -5.67
C ALA A 28 6.84 -9.37 -6.01
N LEU A 29 8.09 -9.75 -5.73
CA LEU A 29 8.68 -11.02 -6.15
C LEU A 29 8.03 -12.22 -5.46
N GLU A 30 7.73 -12.12 -4.16
CA GLU A 30 7.10 -13.20 -3.41
C GLU A 30 5.65 -13.40 -3.86
N TYR A 31 4.94 -12.31 -4.17
CA TYR A 31 3.64 -12.41 -4.83
C TYR A 31 3.72 -13.15 -6.18
N VAL A 32 4.66 -12.80 -7.05
CA VAL A 32 4.81 -13.44 -8.37
C VAL A 32 5.21 -14.92 -8.25
N LYS A 33 6.03 -15.28 -7.26
CA LYS A 33 6.33 -16.70 -6.97
C LYS A 33 5.07 -17.47 -6.56
N ALA A 34 4.22 -16.86 -5.72
CA ALA A 34 2.97 -17.46 -5.26
C ALA A 34 1.85 -17.43 -6.33
N ASN A 35 1.94 -16.52 -7.30
CA ASN A 35 1.03 -16.40 -8.43
C ASN A 35 1.82 -16.30 -9.75
N PRO A 36 2.13 -17.43 -10.41
CA PRO A 36 3.03 -17.46 -11.58
C PRO A 36 2.56 -16.68 -12.81
N ARG A 37 1.28 -16.30 -12.88
CA ARG A 37 0.72 -15.42 -13.94
C ARG A 37 0.54 -13.97 -13.46
N GLY A 38 0.93 -13.72 -12.21
CA GLY A 38 0.83 -12.46 -11.53
C GLY A 38 1.94 -11.49 -11.90
N TRP A 39 1.66 -10.22 -11.66
CA TRP A 39 2.64 -9.14 -11.60
C TRP A 39 2.30 -8.27 -10.40
N GLY A 40 3.29 -7.55 -9.87
CA GLY A 40 3.02 -6.61 -8.79
C GLY A 40 4.20 -5.72 -8.46
N TYR A 41 3.89 -4.62 -7.79
CA TYR A 41 4.85 -3.64 -7.30
C TYR A 41 4.51 -3.24 -5.87
N VAL A 42 5.54 -3.02 -5.07
CA VAL A 42 5.45 -2.41 -3.74
C VAL A 42 6.04 -1.00 -3.85
N ILE A 43 5.21 0.00 -3.54
CA ILE A 43 5.60 1.41 -3.49
C ILE A 43 5.63 1.83 -2.03
N ALA A 44 6.83 2.02 -1.48
CA ALA A 44 6.98 2.58 -0.14
C ALA A 44 7.02 4.10 -0.22
N PHE A 45 6.33 4.77 0.69
CA PHE A 45 6.25 6.22 0.73
C PHE A 45 6.18 6.75 2.15
N THR A 46 6.47 8.05 2.26
CA THR A 46 6.28 8.85 3.46
C THR A 46 5.34 10.00 3.14
N ALA A 47 4.50 10.39 4.09
CA ALA A 47 3.62 11.54 3.97
C ALA A 47 3.31 12.10 5.37
N THR A 48 2.75 13.30 5.44
CA THR A 48 2.34 13.87 6.73
C THR A 48 1.09 13.14 7.26
N ASP A 49 0.94 13.06 8.58
CA ASP A 49 -0.25 12.47 9.21
C ASP A 49 -1.58 13.02 8.62
N PRO A 50 -1.78 14.36 8.50
CA PRO A 50 -3.01 14.88 7.90
C PRO A 50 -3.22 14.46 6.45
N ALA A 51 -2.16 14.40 5.64
CA ALA A 51 -2.26 13.96 4.24
C ALA A 51 -2.62 12.48 4.15
N MET A 52 -2.07 11.64 5.03
CA MET A 52 -2.40 10.21 5.09
C MET A 52 -3.85 9.99 5.55
N ARG A 53 -4.33 10.73 6.56
CA ARG A 53 -5.73 10.65 6.99
C ARG A 53 -6.68 11.04 5.87
N LYS A 54 -6.41 12.18 5.22
CA LYS A 54 -7.20 12.64 4.08
C LYS A 54 -7.20 11.60 2.95
N TYR A 55 -6.04 11.04 2.63
CA TYR A 55 -5.91 10.01 1.60
C TYR A 55 -6.75 8.77 1.92
N VAL A 56 -6.73 8.26 3.16
CA VAL A 56 -7.57 7.13 3.57
C VAL A 56 -9.06 7.45 3.40
N THR A 57 -9.49 8.62 3.87
CA THR A 57 -10.89 9.07 3.75
C THR A 57 -11.33 9.21 2.29
N ASP A 58 -10.46 9.71 1.42
CA ASP A 58 -10.81 10.00 0.01
C ASP A 58 -10.73 8.75 -0.88
N THR A 59 -9.92 7.74 -0.54
CA THR A 59 -9.63 6.59 -1.41
C THR A 59 -10.15 5.26 -0.91
N THR A 60 -10.67 5.20 0.32
CA THR A 60 -11.18 3.98 0.95
C THR A 60 -12.56 4.23 1.56
N ILE A 61 -13.19 3.17 2.07
CA ILE A 61 -14.45 3.28 2.83
C ILE A 61 -14.23 3.66 4.30
N PHE A 62 -12.98 3.78 4.76
CA PHE A 62 -12.62 4.05 6.14
C PHE A 62 -12.36 5.55 6.36
N SER A 63 -12.60 6.02 7.59
CA SER A 63 -12.24 7.37 7.98
C SER A 63 -10.81 7.42 8.48
N GLY A 64 -10.00 8.30 7.86
CA GLY A 64 -8.65 8.63 8.32
C GLY A 64 -8.59 9.08 9.78
N ASP A 65 -9.66 9.69 10.31
CA ASP A 65 -9.70 10.20 11.68
C ASP A 65 -9.84 9.10 12.73
N THR A 66 -10.31 7.92 12.33
CA THR A 66 -10.58 6.81 13.26
C THR A 66 -9.61 5.65 13.13
N ILE A 67 -8.70 5.65 12.17
CA ILE A 67 -7.80 4.50 11.92
C ILE A 67 -6.93 4.14 13.12
N GLU A 68 -6.64 5.08 14.02
CA GLU A 68 -5.85 4.82 15.23
C GLU A 68 -6.57 3.85 16.17
N LYS A 69 -7.89 3.77 16.08
CA LYS A 69 -8.73 2.89 16.90
C LYS A 69 -8.91 1.52 16.27
N ASP A 70 -8.49 1.34 15.03
CA ASP A 70 -8.67 0.08 14.32
C ASP A 70 -7.70 -0.99 14.86
N PRO A 71 -8.08 -2.28 14.82
CA PRO A 71 -7.19 -3.36 15.24
C PRO A 71 -5.85 -3.34 14.50
N ILE A 72 -4.80 -3.81 15.17
CA ILE A 72 -3.50 -4.03 14.54
C ILE A 72 -3.64 -5.12 13.48
N ALA A 73 -3.24 -4.80 12.25
CA ALA A 73 -3.29 -5.70 11.12
C ALA A 73 -2.29 -6.85 11.31
N LYS A 74 -2.77 -8.08 11.17
CA LYS A 74 -1.89 -9.25 11.18
C LYS A 74 -1.28 -9.47 9.79
N PRO A 75 -0.05 -10.01 9.73
CA PRO A 75 0.51 -10.47 8.46
C PRO A 75 -0.39 -11.53 7.83
N GLY A 76 -0.36 -11.62 6.50
CA GLY A 76 -1.07 -12.66 5.75
C GLY A 76 -1.81 -12.13 4.52
N GLY A 77 -1.99 -13.05 3.57
CA GLY A 77 -2.45 -12.76 2.21
C GLY A 77 -1.27 -12.64 1.24
N ILE A 78 -1.39 -13.29 0.08
CA ILE A 78 -0.30 -13.37 -0.91
C ILE A 78 0.19 -12.00 -1.38
N GLN A 79 -0.70 -10.99 -1.35
CA GLN A 79 -0.43 -9.62 -1.79
C GLN A 79 0.54 -8.88 -0.86
N THR A 80 0.74 -9.35 0.37
CA THR A 80 1.60 -8.68 1.36
C THR A 80 2.87 -9.47 1.68
N LEU A 81 3.17 -10.52 0.91
CA LEU A 81 4.34 -11.39 1.15
C LEU A 81 5.67 -10.66 1.02
N ASP A 82 5.71 -9.61 0.20
CA ASP A 82 6.89 -8.77 0.00
C ASP A 82 7.10 -7.71 1.10
N LEU A 83 6.22 -7.65 2.11
CA LEU A 83 6.37 -6.79 3.28
C LEU A 83 6.80 -7.57 4.52
N ASN A 84 7.77 -7.03 5.25
CA ASN A 84 8.07 -7.49 6.59
C ASN A 84 7.20 -6.76 7.62
N PHE A 85 6.14 -7.40 8.12
CA PHE A 85 5.24 -6.80 9.11
C PHE A 85 5.89 -6.58 10.48
N ASP A 86 6.98 -7.30 10.79
CA ASP A 86 7.70 -7.12 12.05
C ASP A 86 8.45 -5.77 12.09
N ASP A 87 8.71 -5.17 10.93
CA ASP A 87 9.37 -3.85 10.78
C ASP A 87 8.37 -2.67 10.70
N ILE A 88 7.06 -2.95 10.85
CA ILE A 88 5.99 -1.96 10.75
C ILE A 88 5.35 -1.80 12.12
N GLY A 89 5.44 -0.60 12.70
CA GLY A 89 4.74 -0.26 13.94
C GLY A 89 3.22 -0.23 13.77
N GLU A 90 2.50 -0.96 14.63
CA GLU A 90 1.04 -0.98 14.71
C GLU A 90 0.34 -0.96 13.32
N PRO A 91 0.66 -1.88 12.41
CA PRO A 91 0.23 -1.82 11.02
C PRO A 91 -1.29 -1.71 10.91
N TRP A 92 -1.76 -0.92 9.96
CA TRP A 92 -3.13 -0.89 9.51
C TRP A 92 -3.16 -1.29 8.04
N LYS A 93 -4.13 -2.10 7.61
CA LYS A 93 -4.21 -2.54 6.21
C LYS A 93 -5.62 -2.55 5.68
N VAL A 94 -5.75 -2.25 4.40
CA VAL A 94 -7.03 -2.33 3.67
C VAL A 94 -6.79 -2.87 2.25
N GLY A 95 -7.71 -3.72 1.81
CA GLY A 95 -7.74 -4.20 0.42
C GLY A 95 -8.30 -3.13 -0.51
N LEU A 96 -7.68 -2.95 -1.66
CA LEU A 96 -8.15 -2.15 -2.78
C LEU A 96 -8.69 -3.07 -3.89
N SER A 97 -9.21 -2.51 -4.98
CA SER A 97 -9.72 -3.28 -6.13
C SER A 97 -8.70 -4.27 -6.73
N ASP A 98 -7.43 -3.90 -6.69
CA ASP A 98 -6.30 -4.50 -7.40
C ASP A 98 -4.99 -4.22 -6.64
N GLY A 99 -5.09 -4.20 -5.31
CA GLY A 99 -3.97 -3.89 -4.46
C GLY A 99 -4.30 -3.97 -2.97
N VAL A 100 -3.31 -3.59 -2.16
CA VAL A 100 -3.43 -3.46 -0.71
C VAL A 100 -2.71 -2.20 -0.30
N LEU A 101 -3.33 -1.41 0.57
CA LEU A 101 -2.67 -0.31 1.26
C LEU A 101 -2.31 -0.77 2.67
N VAL A 102 -1.06 -0.60 3.06
CA VAL A 102 -0.57 -0.83 4.43
C VAL A 102 0.01 0.47 4.96
N LEU A 103 -0.42 0.90 6.14
CA LEU A 103 0.06 2.11 6.81
C LEU A 103 0.67 1.75 8.17
N GLU A 104 1.73 2.44 8.52
CA GLU A 104 2.32 2.38 9.86
C GLU A 104 1.65 3.40 10.78
N ARG A 105 1.46 3.05 12.06
CA ARG A 105 0.98 3.97 13.09
C ARG A 105 2.08 4.22 14.14
N PRO A 106 2.26 5.48 14.60
CA PRO A 106 1.57 6.69 14.16
C PRO A 106 1.86 7.03 12.69
N LEU A 107 0.92 7.70 12.02
CA LEU A 107 0.97 7.90 10.58
C LEU A 107 2.21 8.70 10.15
N GLY A 108 2.89 8.16 9.14
CA GLY A 108 4.04 8.82 8.50
C GLY A 108 4.69 7.97 7.40
N ARG A 109 4.51 6.66 7.46
CA ARG A 109 5.02 5.67 6.50
C ARG A 109 3.88 4.79 5.97
N GLY A 110 3.95 4.46 4.68
CA GLY A 110 2.99 3.56 4.06
C GLY A 110 3.57 2.80 2.88
N TRP A 111 2.88 1.73 2.52
CA TRP A 111 3.17 0.87 1.39
C TRP A 111 1.90 0.67 0.59
N LEU A 112 1.95 1.06 -0.68
CA LEU A 112 0.92 0.73 -1.64
C LEU A 112 1.41 -0.46 -2.46
N ILE A 113 0.73 -1.58 -2.33
CA ILE A 113 0.97 -2.76 -3.17
C ILE A 113 -0.06 -2.76 -4.28
N ILE A 114 0.41 -2.73 -5.52
CA ILE A 114 -0.42 -2.86 -6.72
C ILE A 114 -0.12 -4.24 -7.30
N ASN A 115 -1.14 -5.05 -7.53
CA ASN A 115 -0.96 -6.39 -8.08
C ASN A 115 -2.06 -6.74 -9.05
N GLY A 116 -1.72 -7.59 -10.01
CA GLY A 116 -2.68 -8.11 -10.96
C GLY A 116 -2.24 -9.46 -11.47
N SER A 117 -3.08 -10.04 -12.32
CA SER A 117 -2.77 -11.26 -13.03
C SER A 117 -3.02 -11.03 -14.51
N SER A 118 -2.16 -11.57 -15.37
CA SER A 118 -2.50 -11.65 -16.79
C SER A 118 -3.75 -12.53 -16.91
N ARG A 119 -4.77 -12.00 -17.58
CA ARG A 119 -5.90 -12.81 -18.06
C ARG A 119 -5.38 -13.99 -18.90
#